data_AF-M4V871-F1
#
_entry.id   AF-M4V871-F1
#
_cell.length_a   1.000
_cell.length_b   1.000
_cell.length_c   1.000
_cell.angle_alpha   90.00
_cell.angle_beta   90.00
_cell.angle_gamma   90.00
#
_symmetry.space_group_name_H-M   'P 1'
#
loop_
_entity.id
_entity.type
_entity.pdbx_description
1 polymer ?
#
loop_
_entity_poly.entity_id
_entity_poly.type
_entity_poly.pdbx_seq_one_letter_code
_entity_poly.pdbx_strand_id
1 'polypeptide(L)'
;MSLKNYFSELIQKVESSDTISNAGKDENGFYKPVRTIILRHLNLLRDLHDKPRARDMVKASWAAVVKELPPEWLVLNAEDRKTLKEILEED
;
A
#
# COMPACT_ATOMS: atom_id res chain seq x y z
N MET A 1 0.50 -0.34 -17.05
CA MET A 1 0.30 -1.58 -16.25
C MET A 1 -1.09 -1.51 -15.64
N SER A 2 -1.56 -2.50 -14.89
CA SER A 2 -2.77 -2.35 -14.09
C SER A 2 -2.39 -2.14 -12.62
N LEU A 3 -3.22 -1.41 -11.87
CA LEU A 3 -3.06 -1.26 -10.42
C LEU A 3 -2.91 -2.60 -9.69
N LYS A 4 -3.62 -3.64 -10.14
CA LYS A 4 -3.46 -5.00 -9.61
C LYS A 4 -2.02 -5.52 -9.72
N ASN A 5 -1.38 -5.33 -10.88
CA ASN A 5 0.01 -5.76 -11.09
C ASN A 5 0.95 -4.91 -10.24
N TYR A 6 0.76 -3.59 -10.21
CA TYR A 6 1.54 -2.69 -9.39
C TYR A 6 1.53 -3.08 -7.90
N PHE A 7 0.35 -3.35 -7.33
CA PHE A 7 0.26 -3.79 -5.93
C PHE A 7 0.89 -5.18 -5.73
N SER A 8 0.80 -6.07 -6.71
CA SER A 8 1.43 -7.39 -6.65
C SER A 8 2.96 -7.31 -6.66
N GLU A 9 3.53 -6.43 -7.48
CA GLU A 9 4.97 -6.14 -7.53
C GLU A 9 5.46 -5.52 -6.21
N LEU A 10 4.68 -4.61 -5.62
CA LEU A 10 4.99 -4.06 -4.30
C LEU A 10 4.95 -5.12 -3.20
N ILE A 11 3.98 -6.04 -3.23
CA ILE A 11 3.91 -7.16 -2.28
C ILE A 11 5.18 -7.98 -2.36
N GLN A 12 5.56 -8.40 -3.57
CA GLN A 12 6.78 -9.19 -3.79
C GLN A 12 8.03 -8.44 -3.29
N LYS A 13 8.13 -7.15 -3.60
CA LYS A 13 9.25 -6.30 -3.16
C LYS A 13 9.34 -6.21 -1.63
N VAL A 14 8.21 -6.13 -0.93
CA VAL A 14 8.15 -6.10 0.55
C VAL A 14 8.47 -7.47 1.14
N GLU A 15 7.98 -8.56 0.54
CA GLU A 15 8.27 -9.93 0.98
C GLU A 15 9.76 -10.26 0.86
N SER A 16 10.40 -9.82 -0.23
CA SER A 16 11.83 -10.00 -0.48
C SER A 16 12.71 -8.92 0.16
N SER A 17 12.15 -7.99 0.93
CA SER A 17 12.90 -6.86 1.50
C SER A 17 13.65 -7.26 2.76
N ASP A 18 14.94 -6.98 2.81
CA ASP A 18 15.71 -7.02 4.06
C ASP A 18 15.50 -5.75 4.90
N THR A 19 15.07 -4.65 4.27
CA THR A 19 14.87 -3.34 4.91
C THR A 19 13.56 -3.26 5.70
N ILE A 20 12.47 -3.80 5.14
CA ILE A 20 11.15 -3.77 5.78
C ILE A 20 11.02 -5.03 6.64
N SER A 21 11.08 -4.89 7.96
CA SER A 21 11.01 -6.01 8.91
C SER A 21 9.82 -5.89 9.87
N ASN A 22 9.63 -6.89 10.72
CA ASN A 22 8.64 -6.85 11.80
C ASN A 22 9.16 -6.21 13.08
N ALA A 23 10.41 -5.76 13.13
CA ALA A 23 11.02 -5.20 14.34
C ALA A 23 10.71 -3.70 14.56
N GLY A 24 9.64 -3.19 13.95
CA GLY A 24 9.27 -1.77 14.03
C GLY A 24 8.71 -1.38 15.39
N LYS A 25 8.62 -0.07 15.62
CA LYS A 25 7.91 0.52 16.74
C LYS A 25 6.93 1.59 16.25
N ASP A 26 5.83 1.78 16.97
CA ASP A 26 4.92 2.90 16.73
C ASP A 26 5.44 4.21 17.36
N GLU A 27 4.65 5.28 17.21
CA GLU A 27 4.97 6.62 17.72
C GLU A 27 5.08 6.68 19.26
N ASN A 28 4.51 5.69 19.96
CA ASN A 28 4.55 5.58 21.41
C ASN A 28 5.65 4.59 21.88
N GLY A 29 6.43 4.01 20.95
CA GLY A 29 7.50 3.08 21.24
C GLY A 29 7.07 1.62 21.42
N PHE A 30 5.81 1.28 21.16
CA PHE A 30 5.32 -0.11 21.23
C PHE A 30 5.72 -0.91 20.01
N TYR A 31 5.90 -2.22 20.20
CA TYR A 31 6.22 -3.15 19.11
C TYR A 31 5.15 -3.12 18.02
N LYS A 32 5.58 -2.95 16.78
CA LYS A 32 4.74 -2.92 15.59
C LYS A 32 5.30 -3.88 14.54
N PRO A 33 4.56 -4.95 14.15
CA PRO A 33 4.99 -5.86 13.09
C PRO A 33 4.78 -5.22 11.71
N VAL A 34 5.66 -4.26 11.36
CA VAL A 34 5.53 -3.36 10.21
C VAL A 34 5.37 -4.13 8.90
N ARG A 35 6.22 -5.12 8.60
CA ARG A 35 6.10 -5.94 7.38
C ARG A 35 4.71 -6.59 7.28
N THR A 36 4.24 -7.24 8.33
CA THR A 36 2.92 -7.90 8.34
C THR A 36 1.78 -6.91 8.08
N ILE A 37 1.84 -5.73 8.69
CA ILE A 37 0.82 -4.68 8.52
C ILE A 37 0.81 -4.16 7.08
N ILE A 38 1.99 -3.86 6.52
CA ILE A 38 2.11 -3.39 5.13
C ILE A 38 1.57 -4.44 4.16
N LEU A 39 1.98 -5.71 4.30
CA LEU A 39 1.53 -6.78 3.42
C LEU A 39 0.00 -6.94 3.48
N ARG A 40 -0.60 -6.82 4.67
CA ARG A 40 -2.06 -6.83 4.80
C ARG A 40 -2.71 -5.70 3.99
N HIS A 41 -2.21 -4.47 4.10
CA HIS A 41 -2.76 -3.33 3.37
C HIS A 41 -2.54 -3.45 1.85
N LEU A 42 -1.37 -3.90 1.42
CA LEU A 42 -1.10 -4.12 -0.02
C LEU A 42 -2.01 -5.20 -0.62
N ASN A 43 -2.30 -6.28 0.11
CA ASN A 43 -3.27 -7.28 -0.33
C ASN A 43 -4.68 -6.69 -0.45
N LEU A 44 -5.12 -5.87 0.52
CA LEU A 44 -6.41 -5.17 0.43
C LEU A 44 -6.46 -4.25 -0.80
N LEU A 45 -5.40 -3.50 -1.08
CA LEU A 45 -5.31 -2.63 -2.25
C LEU A 45 -5.41 -3.44 -3.55
N ARG A 46 -4.64 -4.53 -3.66
CA ARG A 46 -4.69 -5.44 -4.81
C ARG A 46 -6.10 -5.97 -5.06
N ASP A 47 -6.82 -6.33 -4.02
CA ASP A 47 -8.11 -7.03 -4.13
C ASP A 47 -9.32 -6.07 -4.22
N LEU A 48 -9.20 -4.83 -3.73
CA LEU A 48 -10.33 -3.91 -3.56
C LEU A 48 -10.25 -2.62 -4.39
N HIS A 49 -9.12 -2.30 -5.05
CA HIS A 49 -8.98 -1.05 -5.81
C HIS A 49 -10.05 -0.86 -6.90
N ASP A 50 -10.61 -1.93 -7.44
CA ASP A 50 -11.66 -1.91 -8.47
C ASP A 50 -13.08 -1.92 -7.89
N LYS A 51 -13.24 -1.91 -6.55
CA LYS A 51 -14.54 -2.00 -5.87
C LYS A 51 -15.00 -0.62 -5.38
N PRO A 52 -16.03 0.00 -5.98
CA PRO A 52 -16.50 1.32 -5.57
C PRO A 52 -16.95 1.39 -4.10
N ARG A 53 -17.54 0.31 -3.58
CA ARG A 53 -18.00 0.24 -2.17
C ARG A 53 -16.85 0.10 -1.16
N ALA A 54 -15.63 -0.15 -1.61
CA ALA A 54 -14.47 -0.32 -0.76
C ALA A 54 -13.51 0.90 -0.78
N ARG A 55 -13.93 2.03 -1.36
CA ARG A 55 -13.10 3.24 -1.51
C ARG A 55 -12.48 3.70 -0.19
N ASP A 56 -13.25 3.77 0.89
CA ASP A 56 -12.74 4.16 2.21
C ASP A 56 -11.63 3.21 2.71
N MET A 57 -11.80 1.91 2.47
CA MET A 57 -10.83 0.89 2.83
C MET A 57 -9.54 1.02 1.99
N VAL A 58 -9.68 1.31 0.69
CA VAL A 58 -8.56 1.54 -0.23
C VAL A 58 -7.79 2.79 0.18
N LYS A 59 -8.50 3.88 0.51
CA LYS A 59 -7.91 5.14 0.98
C LYS A 59 -7.14 4.97 2.28
N ALA A 60 -7.74 4.34 3.28
CA ALA A 60 -7.08 4.04 4.54
C ALA A 60 -5.86 3.12 4.35
N SER A 61 -5.98 2.10 3.49
CA SER A 61 -4.88 1.17 3.22
C SER A 61 -3.73 1.83 2.46
N TRP A 62 -4.02 2.69 1.49
CA TRP A 62 -3.00 3.43 0.76
C TRP A 62 -2.24 4.40 1.69
N ALA A 63 -2.95 5.12 2.56
CA ALA A 63 -2.32 6.00 3.54
C ALA A 63 -1.36 5.25 4.48
N ALA A 64 -1.77 4.05 4.95
CA ALA A 64 -0.91 3.21 5.79
C ALA A 64 0.35 2.72 5.05
N VAL A 65 0.24 2.37 3.77
CA VAL A 65 1.38 1.95 2.95
C VAL A 65 2.34 3.11 2.70
N VAL A 66 1.83 4.29 2.34
CA VAL A 66 2.65 5.48 2.07
C VAL A 66 3.43 5.95 3.31
N LYS A 67 2.85 5.77 4.51
CA LYS A 67 3.51 6.14 5.77
C LYS A 67 4.75 5.29 6.05
N GLU A 68 4.76 4.03 5.64
CA GLU A 68 5.78 3.06 6.06
C GLU A 68 6.76 2.70 4.94
N LEU A 69 6.33 2.78 3.67
CA LEU A 69 7.20 2.45 2.54
C LEU A 69 8.05 3.64 2.09
N PRO A 70 9.29 3.38 1.65
CA PRO A 70 10.13 4.41 1.06
C PRO A 70 9.46 5.04 -0.18
N PRO A 71 9.47 6.38 -0.34
CA PRO A 71 8.81 7.06 -1.46
C PRO A 71 9.28 6.58 -2.84
N GLU A 72 10.54 6.19 -2.97
CA GLU A 72 11.12 5.67 -4.21
C GLU A 72 10.60 4.27 -4.60
N TRP A 73 9.85 3.60 -3.71
CA TRP A 73 9.14 2.37 -4.04
C TRP A 73 7.75 2.66 -4.63
N LEU A 74 7.20 3.86 -4.38
CA LEU A 74 5.84 4.23 -4.71
C LEU A 74 5.74 4.89 -6.10
N VAL A 75 6.41 4.29 -7.08
CA VAL A 75 6.51 4.82 -8.45
C VAL A 75 5.42 4.19 -9.32
N LEU A 76 4.43 5.01 -9.68
CA LEU A 76 3.36 4.66 -10.62
C LEU A 76 3.63 5.30 -11.98
N ASN A 77 3.25 4.61 -13.07
CA ASN A 77 3.13 5.24 -14.37
C ASN A 77 1.98 6.28 -14.39
N ALA A 78 1.92 7.11 -15.43
CA ALA A 78 0.95 8.21 -15.51
C ALA A 78 -0.52 7.74 -15.47
N GLU A 79 -0.83 6.60 -16.09
CA GLU A 79 -2.18 6.04 -16.14
C GLU A 79 -2.61 5.51 -14.78
N ASP A 80 -1.82 4.62 -14.18
CA ASP A 80 -2.10 4.04 -12.86
C ASP A 80 -2.14 5.13 -11.76
N ARG A 81 -1.31 6.17 -11.87
CA ARG A 81 -1.37 7.33 -10.97
C ARG A 81 -2.71 8.05 -11.08
N LYS A 82 -3.21 8.26 -12.29
CA LYS A 82 -4.49 8.93 -12.53
C LYS A 82 -5.64 8.10 -11.95
N THR A 83 -5.67 6.80 -12.25
CA THR A 83 -6.70 5.88 -11.74
C THR A 83 -6.68 5.80 -10.22
N LEU A 84 -5.49 5.67 -9.61
CA LEU A 84 -5.37 5.65 -8.15
C LEU A 84 -5.84 6.98 -7.54
N LYS A 85 -5.52 8.12 -8.16
CA LYS A 85 -5.98 9.43 -7.72
C LYS A 85 -7.51 9.53 -7.75
N GLU A 86 -8.15 9.09 -8.83
CA GLU A 86 -9.62 9.06 -8.94
C GLU A 86 -10.26 8.24 -7.81
N ILE A 87 -9.68 7.08 -7.47
CA ILE A 87 -10.18 6.25 -6.36
C ILE A 87 -10.05 6.95 -4.99
N LEU A 88 -9.02 7.77 -4.80
CA LEU A 88 -8.70 8.40 -3.51
C LEU A 88 -9.40 9.76 -3.29
N GLU A 89 -9.75 10.46 -4.38
CA GLU A 89 -10.27 11.83 -4.38
C GLU A 89 -11.74 11.97 -4.84
N GLU A 90 -12.37 10.93 -5.39
CA GLU A 90 -13.82 10.97 -5.64
C GLU A 90 -14.62 10.84 -4.34
N ASP A 91 -15.26 11.94 -3.91
CA ASP A 91 -16.30 12.00 -2.86
C ASP A 91 -17.69 11.66 -3.42
#